data_AF-A0A257GWA5-F1
#
_entry.id   AF-A0A257GWA5-F1
#
_cell.length_a   1.000
_cell.length_b   1.000
_cell.length_c   1.000
_cell.angle_alpha   90.00
_cell.angle_beta   90.00
_cell.angle_gamma   90.00
#
_symmetry.space_group_name_H-M   'P 1'
#
loop_
_entity.id
_entity.type
_entity.pdbx_description
1 polymer ?
#
loop_
_entity_poly.entity_id
_entity_poly.type
_entity_poly.pdbx_seq_one_letter_code
_entity_poly.pdbx_strand_id
1 'polypeptide(L)' 'MPSDDEIRAILREPGTSSWMKEALSAALDRDPVDAVNDAELLAIVLRHRAEVIQSEALAAVTIQRAKR' A
#
# COMPACT_ATOMS: atom_id res chain seq x y z
N MET A 1 11.64 13.03 -6.96
CA MET A 1 11.75 11.62 -6.54
C MET A 1 13.01 11.49 -5.71
N PRO A 2 12.99 10.70 -4.62
CA PRO A 2 14.24 10.33 -3.94
C PRO A 2 15.23 9.77 -4.98
N SER A 3 16.49 10.10 -4.82
CA SER A 3 17.59 9.46 -5.53
C SER A 3 17.60 7.96 -5.26
N ASP A 4 18.22 7.19 -6.15
CA ASP A 4 18.42 5.76 -5.96
C ASP A 4 19.08 5.43 -4.62
N ASP A 5 19.96 6.31 -4.13
CA ASP A 5 20.64 6.16 -2.84
C ASP A 5 19.68 6.31 -1.65
N GLU A 6 18.73 7.24 -1.73
CA GLU A 6 17.66 7.40 -0.72
C GLU A 6 16.71 6.20 -0.73
N ILE A 7 16.36 5.66 -1.90
CA ILE A 7 15.58 4.42 -2.01
C ILE A 7 16.35 3.25 -1.38
N ARG A 8 17.64 3.12 -1.66
CA ARG A 8 18.51 2.09 -1.06
C ARG A 8 18.68 2.26 0.45
N ALA A 9 18.54 3.46 0.99
CA ALA A 9 18.50 3.69 2.44
C ALA A 9 17.20 3.10 3.03
N ILE A 10 16.04 3.40 2.43
CA ILE A 10 14.74 2.87 2.87
C ILE A 10 14.70 1.32 2.80
N LEU A 11 15.35 0.72 1.80
CA LEU A 11 15.46 -0.75 1.68
C LEU A 11 16.22 -1.39 2.85
N ARG A 12 17.21 -0.68 3.41
CA ARG A 12 18.04 -1.15 4.54
C ARG A 12 17.34 -0.98 5.89
N GLU A 13 16.31 -0.15 5.98
CA GLU A 13 15.56 0.07 7.21
C GLU A 13 14.87 -1.22 7.69
N PRO A 14 15.14 -1.70 8.92
CA PRO A 14 14.50 -2.90 9.47
C PRO A 14 12.97 -2.76 9.64
N GLY A 15 12.49 -1.52 9.85
CA GLY A 15 11.07 -1.23 10.03
C GLY A 15 10.25 -1.21 8.75
N THR A 16 10.89 -1.18 7.58
CA THR A 16 10.18 -1.21 6.29
C THR A 16 9.64 -2.62 6.03
N SER A 17 8.36 -2.74 5.71
CA SER A 17 7.74 -4.04 5.42
C SER A 17 8.38 -4.72 4.20
N SER A 18 8.39 -6.05 4.18
CA SER A 18 8.93 -6.82 3.04
C SER A 18 8.27 -6.42 1.73
N TRP A 19 6.94 -6.24 1.73
CA TRP A 19 6.19 -5.81 0.56
C TRP A 19 6.63 -4.43 0.04
N MET A 20 6.86 -3.47 0.92
CA MET A 20 7.36 -2.15 0.51
C MET A 20 8.80 -2.24 -0.03
N LYS A 21 9.64 -3.10 0.56
CA LYS A 21 11.00 -3.34 0.05
C LYS A 21 10.99 -3.94 -1.34
N GLU A 22 10.10 -4.89 -1.61
CA GLU A 22 9.94 -5.50 -2.94
C GLU A 22 9.47 -4.46 -3.96
N ALA A 23 8.46 -3.64 -3.61
CA ALA A 23 7.96 -2.58 -4.50
C ALA A 23 9.03 -1.54 -4.84
N LEU A 24 9.79 -1.07 -3.84
CA LEU A 24 10.87 -0.12 -4.04
C LEU A 24 12.04 -0.72 -4.85
N SER A 25 12.34 -2.00 -4.64
CA SER A 25 13.38 -2.68 -5.41
C SER A 25 12.97 -2.81 -6.88
N ALA A 26 11.73 -3.18 -7.16
CA ALA A 26 11.21 -3.28 -8.52
C ALA A 26 11.09 -1.92 -9.22
N ALA A 27 10.86 -0.84 -8.48
CA ALA A 27 10.78 0.52 -9.03
C ALA A 27 12.13 1.05 -9.52
N LEU A 28 13.26 0.61 -8.95
CA LEU A 28 14.60 1.03 -9.36
C LEU A 28 14.97 0.59 -10.79
N ASP A 29 14.35 -0.48 -11.29
CA ASP A 29 14.62 -1.01 -12.64
C ASP A 29 13.66 -0.44 -13.71
N ARG A 30 12.80 0.52 -13.35
CA ARG A 30 11.73 1.05 -14.22
C ARG A 30 11.95 2.52 -14.59
N ASP A 31 11.24 2.94 -15.63
CA ASP A 31 11.05 4.37 -15.87
C ASP A 31 10.37 5.02 -14.65
N PRO A 32 10.92 6.13 -14.12
CA PRO A 32 10.42 6.73 -12.89
C PRO A 32 9.01 7.32 -13.03
N VAL A 33 8.57 7.72 -14.23
CA VAL A 33 7.21 8.23 -14.46
C VAL A 33 6.21 7.08 -14.37
N ASP A 34 6.51 5.94 -14.99
CA ASP A 34 5.68 4.74 -14.90
C ASP A 34 5.59 4.20 -13.46
N ALA A 35 6.72 4.19 -12.74
CA ALA A 35 6.77 3.74 -11.35
C ALA A 35 5.88 4.59 -10.42
N VAL A 36 5.85 5.92 -10.63
CA VAL A 36 4.97 6.82 -9.87
C VAL A 36 3.50 6.57 -10.21
N ASN A 37 3.16 6.50 -11.49
CA ASN A 37 1.78 6.26 -11.92
C ASN A 37 1.21 4.94 -11.34
N ASP A 38 2.01 3.87 -11.37
CA ASP A 38 1.61 2.58 -10.80
C ASP A 38 1.47 2.63 -9.28
N ALA A 39 2.36 3.35 -8.58
CA ALA A 39 2.28 3.52 -7.14
C ALA A 39 1.02 4.32 -6.73
N GLU A 40 0.66 5.35 -7.49
CA GLU A 40 -0.57 6.13 -7.27
C GLU A 40 -1.82 5.26 -7.49
N LEU A 41 -1.87 4.51 -8.60
CA LEU A 41 -2.97 3.59 -8.87
C LEU A 41 -3.09 2.51 -7.79
N LEU A 42 -1.97 1.94 -7.37
CA LEU A 42 -1.90 0.94 -6.30
C LEU A 42 -2.45 1.50 -4.98
N ALA A 43 -2.11 2.74 -4.62
CA ALA A 43 -2.64 3.39 -3.43
C ALA A 43 -4.17 3.57 -3.50
N ILE A 44 -4.71 3.94 -4.66
CA ILE A 44 -6.16 4.06 -4.88
C ILE A 44 -6.85 2.70 -4.70
N VAL A 45 -6.32 1.65 -5.35
CA VAL A 45 -6.88 0.29 -5.27
C VAL A 45 -6.86 -0.25 -3.84
N LEU A 46 -5.72 -0.12 -3.15
CA LEU A 46 -5.58 -0.61 -1.77
C LEU A 46 -6.49 0.14 -0.80
N ARG A 47 -6.65 1.47 -0.99
CA ARG A 47 -7.57 2.29 -0.19
C ARG A 47 -9.00 1.83 -0.38
N HIS A 48 -9.45 1.69 -1.62
CA HIS A 48 -10.81 1.24 -1.91
C HIS A 48 -11.08 -0.14 -1.30
N ARG A 49 -10.14 -1.08 -1.44
CA ARG A 49 -10.24 -2.40 -0.81
C ARG A 49 -10.37 -2.31 0.71
N ALA A 50 -9.57 -1.46 1.35
CA ALA A 50 -9.62 -1.27 2.79
C ALA A 50 -10.97 -0.68 3.24
N GLU A 51 -11.53 0.27 2.49
CA GLU A 51 -12.84 0.88 2.77
C GLU A 51 -13.97 -0.15 2.65
N VAL A 52 -13.96 -0.98 1.61
CA VAL A 52 -14.94 -2.05 1.43
C VAL A 52 -14.91 -3.02 2.61
N ILE A 53 -13.73 -3.53 2.98
CA ILE A 53 -13.58 -4.48 4.09
C ILE A 53 -14.05 -3.86 5.42
N GLN A 54 -13.72 -2.59 5.66
CA GLN A 54 -14.15 -1.89 6.88
C GLN A 54 -15.68 -1.69 6.91
N SER A 55 -16.28 -1.31 5.78
CA SER A 55 -17.73 -1.15 5.65
C SER A 55 -18.47 -2.46 5.93
N GLU A 56 -18.00 -3.57 5.35
CA GLU A 56 -18.55 -4.90 5.58
C GLU A 56 -18.46 -5.32 7.06
N ALA A 57 -17.31 -5.07 7.70
CA ALA A 57 -17.11 -5.36 9.12
C ALA A 57 -18.08 -4.55 10.01
N LEU A 58 -18.28 -3.26 9.72
CA LEU A 58 -19.22 -2.41 10.45
C LEU A 58 -20.68 -2.86 10.27
N ALA A 59 -21.06 -3.25 9.05
CA ALA A 59 -22.40 -3.78 8.77
C ALA A 59 -22.65 -5.07 9.56
N ALA A 60 -21.68 -5.99 9.59
CA ALA A 60 -21.78 -7.24 10.35
C ALA A 60 -21.98 -7.00 11.85
N VAL A 61 -21.21 -6.09 12.45
CA VAL A 61 -21.33 -5.71 13.87
C VAL A 61 -22.69 -5.09 14.17
N THR A 62 -23.19 -4.23 13.28
CA THR A 62 -24.50 -3.58 13.43
C THR A 62 -25.64 -4.59 13.41
N ILE A 63 -25.61 -5.54 12.47
CA ILE A 63 -26.60 -6.63 12.39
C ILE A 63 -26.55 -7.51 13.65
N GLN A 64 -25.36 -7.82 14.16
CA GLN A 64 -25.22 -8.63 15.38
C GLN A 64 -25.78 -7.92 16.62
N ARG A 65 -25.61 -6.59 16.72
CA ARG A 65 -26.16 -5.79 17.82
C ARG A 65 -27.68 -5.70 17.78
N ALA A 66 -28.29 -5.57 16.60
CA ALA A 66 -29.74 -5.51 16.44
C ALA A 66 -30.46 -6.84 16.73
N LYS A 67 -29.74 -7.97 16.72
CA LYS A 67 -30.26 -9.31 17.03
C LYS A 67 -30.15 -9.69 18.51
N ARG A 68 -29.55 -8.84 19.34
CA ARG A 68 -29.45 -9.03 20.80
C ARG A 68 -30.52 -8.23 21.51
#